data_AF-A0A7Y5AE29-F1
#
_entry.id   AF-A0A7Y5AE29-F1
#
_cell.length_a   1.000
_cell.length_b   1.000
_cell.length_c   1.000
_cell.angle_alpha   90.00
_cell.angle_beta   90.00
_cell.angle_gamma   90.00
#
_symmetry.space_group_name_H-M   'P 1'
#
loop_
_entity.id
_entity.type
_entity.pdbx_description
1 polymer ?
#
loop_
_entity_poly.entity_id
_entity_poly.type
_entity_poly.pdbx_seq_one_letter_code
_entity_poly.pdbx_strand_id
1 'polypeptide(L)'
;MGNYNFKPDLCFNARCWWQLGGVRVEGEWGAAVDHLAPLWVRFESGDGEDGWLRAEPEGALEPSSSLRVKRPGILCDILWFGVYQIYGQFTYEIRPAYFGKTVYLWPRLEYAMTKDFGYLGMSGSPQPAGTHNAPQWGVEGLDPRQLEVGERLSNLQLIDPSGRTVRRYRQFGRPYLATHQGVRGALSLEVMTVPVPPHPRPLG
;
A
#
# COMPACT_ATOMS: atom_id res chain seq x y z
N MET A 1 -5.20 28.15 -6.12
CA MET A 1 -4.22 27.06 -5.96
C MET A 1 -4.36 26.56 -4.53
N GLY A 2 -4.91 25.36 -4.33
CA GLY A 2 -5.11 24.80 -2.99
C GLY A 2 -3.76 24.50 -2.34
N ASN A 3 -3.62 24.81 -1.05
CA ASN A 3 -2.42 24.54 -0.27
C ASN A 3 -2.17 23.02 -0.18
N TYR A 4 -1.32 22.49 -1.06
CA TYR A 4 -0.74 21.16 -0.90
C TYR A 4 0.24 21.22 0.26
N ASN A 5 -0.12 20.61 1.39
CA ASN A 5 0.70 20.64 2.59
C ASN A 5 1.11 19.22 2.96
N PHE A 6 2.33 18.83 2.58
CA PHE A 6 2.93 17.57 3.00
C PHE A 6 3.19 17.60 4.51
N LYS A 7 2.87 16.52 5.21
CA LYS A 7 2.89 16.39 6.67
C LYS A 7 3.89 15.31 7.09
N PRO A 8 5.20 15.58 7.09
CA PRO A 8 6.22 14.58 7.40
C PRO A 8 6.02 13.93 8.78
N ASP A 9 5.54 14.69 9.76
CA ASP A 9 5.30 14.23 11.13
C ASP A 9 4.07 13.31 11.28
N LEU A 10 3.27 13.16 10.22
CA LEU A 10 2.11 12.26 10.16
C LEU A 10 2.35 11.04 9.28
N CYS A 11 3.50 10.99 8.58
CA CYS A 11 3.85 9.86 7.72
C CYS A 11 4.14 8.61 8.55
N PHE A 12 3.86 7.44 7.99
CA PHE A 12 3.97 6.18 8.71
C PHE A 12 4.28 5.00 7.80
N ASN A 13 4.81 3.93 8.38
CA ASN A 13 4.92 2.64 7.71
C ASN A 13 3.78 1.74 8.20
N ALA A 14 3.14 1.02 7.29
CA ALA A 14 2.12 0.05 7.64
C ALA A 14 2.24 -1.24 6.81
N ARG A 15 1.94 -2.36 7.47
CA ARG A 15 1.64 -3.61 6.79
C ARG A 15 0.16 -3.61 6.44
N CYS A 16 -0.20 -4.15 5.28
CA CYS A 16 -1.54 -4.00 4.74
C CYS A 16 -2.15 -5.34 4.34
N TRP A 17 -3.47 -5.44 4.42
CA TRP A 17 -4.25 -6.60 3.99
C TRP A 17 -5.50 -6.12 3.26
N TRP A 18 -5.94 -6.91 2.29
CA TRP A 18 -7.22 -6.72 1.63
C TRP A 18 -8.28 -7.59 2.29
N GLN A 19 -9.40 -6.98 2.67
CA GLN A 19 -10.58 -7.66 3.17
C GLN A 19 -11.39 -8.23 2.00
N LEU A 20 -11.62 -9.54 2.04
CA LEU A 20 -12.24 -10.33 0.98
C LEU A 20 -13.76 -10.29 1.08
N GLY A 21 -14.43 -10.38 -0.07
CA GLY A 21 -15.89 -10.58 -0.14
C GLY A 21 -16.76 -9.44 0.39
N GLY A 22 -16.17 -8.27 0.71
CA GLY A 22 -16.89 -7.17 1.33
C GLY A 22 -17.32 -7.44 2.77
N VAL A 23 -16.76 -8.49 3.40
CA VAL A 23 -17.00 -8.79 4.81
C VAL A 23 -16.31 -7.73 5.65
N ARG A 24 -17.06 -7.11 6.56
CA ARG A 24 -16.47 -6.20 7.54
C ARG A 24 -15.71 -7.00 8.58
N VAL A 25 -14.51 -6.56 8.90
CA VAL A 25 -13.74 -7.13 10.01
C VAL A 25 -14.17 -6.43 11.29
N GLU A 26 -14.78 -7.19 12.19
CA GLU A 26 -15.22 -6.76 13.52
C GLU A 26 -14.49 -7.61 14.57
N GLY A 27 -13.93 -6.99 15.62
CA GLY A 27 -13.18 -7.69 16.66
C GLY A 27 -11.72 -8.00 16.31
N GLU A 28 -11.17 -9.07 16.89
CA GLU A 28 -9.75 -9.44 16.72
C GLU A 28 -9.46 -10.03 15.33
N TRP A 29 -8.40 -9.57 14.69
CA TRP A 29 -7.99 -10.01 13.34
C TRP A 29 -7.76 -11.52 13.20
N GLY A 30 -7.37 -12.20 14.28
CA GLY A 30 -7.20 -13.65 14.27
C GLY A 30 -8.47 -14.40 13.84
N ALA A 31 -9.64 -13.88 14.21
CA ALA A 31 -10.93 -14.43 13.81
C ALA A 31 -11.32 -14.08 12.36
N ALA A 32 -10.63 -13.13 11.75
CA ALA A 32 -10.91 -12.64 10.40
C ALA A 32 -9.90 -13.10 9.34
N VAL A 33 -8.89 -13.91 9.70
CA VAL A 33 -7.81 -14.32 8.79
C VAL A 33 -8.33 -14.93 7.49
N ASP A 34 -9.37 -15.76 7.55
CA ASP A 34 -10.02 -16.38 6.38
C ASP A 34 -10.60 -15.36 5.39
N HIS A 35 -10.82 -14.13 5.85
CA HIS A 35 -11.32 -13.01 5.06
C HIS A 35 -10.23 -11.99 4.72
N LEU A 36 -8.96 -12.30 4.97
CA LEU A 36 -7.83 -11.42 4.68
C LEU A 36 -6.90 -12.02 3.63
N ALA A 37 -6.28 -11.14 2.85
CA ALA A 37 -5.14 -11.47 2.01
C ALA A 37 -4.07 -10.37 2.15
N PRO A 38 -2.80 -10.69 2.43
CA PRO A 38 -1.79 -9.67 2.62
C PRO A 38 -1.56 -8.89 1.34
N LEU A 39 -1.33 -7.59 1.49
CA LEU A 39 -0.95 -6.69 0.42
C LEU A 39 0.56 -6.55 0.37
N TRP A 40 1.12 -6.83 -0.79
CA TRP A 40 2.56 -6.76 -1.00
C TRP A 40 2.89 -6.56 -2.47
N VAL A 41 4.11 -6.08 -2.71
CA VAL A 41 4.71 -6.00 -4.03
C VAL A 41 6.04 -6.72 -4.00
N ARG A 42 6.44 -7.29 -5.13
CA ARG A 42 7.78 -7.85 -5.30
C ARG A 42 8.43 -7.27 -6.54
N PHE A 43 9.74 -7.12 -6.49
CA PHE A 43 10.54 -6.66 -7.61
C PHE A 43 11.63 -7.67 -7.94
N GLU A 44 12.09 -7.66 -9.19
CA GLU A 44 13.25 -8.42 -9.67
C GLU A 44 13.17 -9.95 -9.51
N SER A 45 12.00 -10.52 -9.20
CA SER A 45 11.82 -11.95 -8.99
C SER A 45 11.68 -12.73 -10.29
N GLY A 46 11.25 -12.05 -11.37
CA GLY A 46 11.02 -12.64 -12.67
C GLY A 46 9.85 -13.61 -12.73
N ASP A 47 8.88 -13.51 -11.81
CA ASP A 47 7.65 -14.30 -11.78
C ASP A 47 6.57 -13.80 -12.76
N GLY A 48 6.85 -12.69 -13.45
CA GLY A 48 5.94 -12.03 -14.38
C GLY A 48 4.96 -11.05 -13.70
N GLU A 49 5.05 -10.89 -12.38
CA GLU A 49 4.23 -10.01 -11.56
C GLU A 49 5.06 -8.92 -10.85
N ASP A 50 6.32 -8.76 -11.23
CA ASP A 50 7.20 -7.75 -10.64
C ASP A 50 6.59 -6.34 -10.79
N GLY A 51 6.49 -5.63 -9.67
CA GLY A 51 5.91 -4.28 -9.59
C GLY A 51 4.39 -4.23 -9.44
N TRP A 52 3.64 -5.33 -9.64
CA TRP A 52 2.20 -5.33 -9.40
C TRP A 52 1.86 -5.43 -7.90
N LEU A 53 0.81 -4.73 -7.46
CA LEU A 53 0.32 -4.83 -6.09
C LEU A 53 -0.57 -6.06 -5.96
N ARG A 54 -0.20 -6.97 -5.06
CA ARG A 54 -0.80 -8.30 -4.94
C ARG A 54 -1.60 -8.39 -3.65
N ALA A 55 -2.71 -9.14 -3.71
CA ALA A 55 -3.57 -9.43 -2.56
C ALA A 55 -3.72 -10.95 -2.42
N GLU A 56 -2.67 -11.62 -1.94
CA GLU A 56 -2.59 -13.08 -1.84
C GLU A 56 -1.52 -13.58 -0.85
N PRO A 57 -1.65 -14.81 -0.32
CA PRO A 57 -2.78 -15.72 -0.53
C PRO A 57 -4.01 -15.27 0.28
N GLU A 58 -5.17 -15.76 -0.10
CA GLU A 58 -6.38 -15.60 0.72
C GLU A 58 -6.27 -16.48 1.96
N GLY A 59 -6.84 -16.02 3.08
CA GLY A 59 -6.80 -16.77 4.33
C GLY A 59 -5.44 -16.73 5.02
N ALA A 60 -4.66 -15.66 4.85
CA ALA A 60 -3.34 -15.57 5.43
C ALA A 60 -2.95 -14.17 5.88
N LEU A 61 -2.02 -14.12 6.82
CA LEU A 61 -1.38 -12.88 7.27
C LEU A 61 -0.04 -12.61 6.58
N GLU A 62 0.63 -13.66 6.08
CA GLU A 62 1.98 -13.57 5.53
C GLU A 62 1.99 -13.67 3.99
N PRO A 63 2.74 -12.80 3.29
CA PRO A 63 2.91 -12.85 1.85
C PRO A 63 3.45 -14.20 1.38
N SER A 64 2.76 -14.80 0.42
CA SER A 64 3.29 -15.94 -0.35
C SER A 64 2.62 -16.03 -1.71
N SER A 65 3.25 -16.76 -2.63
CA SER A 65 2.67 -17.01 -3.94
C SER A 65 3.07 -18.38 -4.44
N SER A 66 2.17 -19.01 -5.19
CA SER A 66 2.45 -20.24 -5.93
C SER A 66 3.19 -20.00 -7.26
N LEU A 67 3.39 -18.74 -7.67
CA LEU A 67 4.10 -18.43 -8.90
C LEU A 67 5.57 -18.80 -8.80
N ARG A 68 6.10 -19.38 -9.88
CA ARG A 68 7.51 -19.75 -9.97
C ARG A 68 8.35 -18.48 -10.11
N VAL A 69 9.20 -18.23 -9.12
CA VAL A 69 10.22 -17.17 -9.19
C VAL A 69 11.48 -17.67 -9.92
N LYS A 70 12.18 -16.78 -10.62
CA LYS A 70 13.51 -17.05 -11.18
C LYS A 70 14.61 -16.84 -10.15
N ARG A 71 14.37 -15.93 -9.19
CA ARG A 71 15.22 -15.59 -8.05
C ARG A 71 14.36 -15.00 -6.93
N PRO A 72 14.84 -14.91 -5.68
CA PRO A 72 14.03 -14.43 -4.56
C PRO A 72 13.37 -13.06 -4.77
N GLY A 73 14.09 -12.14 -5.45
CA GLY A 73 13.63 -10.77 -5.66
C GLY A 73 13.64 -9.94 -4.36
N ILE A 74 13.02 -8.75 -4.42
CA ILE A 74 12.84 -7.86 -3.28
C ILE A 74 11.35 -7.88 -2.93
N LEU A 75 11.00 -8.48 -1.80
CA LEU A 75 9.65 -8.47 -1.25
C LEU A 75 9.46 -7.21 -0.40
N CYS A 76 8.44 -6.41 -0.73
CA CYS A 76 8.01 -5.27 0.07
C CYS A 76 6.56 -5.51 0.51
N ASP A 77 6.41 -5.94 1.75
CA ASP A 77 5.14 -6.19 2.43
C ASP A 77 4.77 -5.10 3.44
N ILE A 78 5.66 -4.12 3.61
CA ILE A 78 5.41 -2.89 4.37
C ILE A 78 5.47 -1.72 3.39
N LEU A 79 4.45 -0.88 3.47
CA LEU A 79 4.30 0.30 2.63
C LEU A 79 4.47 1.56 3.48
N TRP A 80 5.10 2.56 2.89
CA TRP A 80 5.19 3.90 3.44
C TRP A 80 4.02 4.75 2.95
N PHE A 81 3.40 5.47 3.86
CA PHE A 81 2.28 6.39 3.62
C PHE A 81 2.74 7.82 3.88
N GLY A 82 3.03 8.54 2.79
CA GLY A 82 3.33 9.96 2.80
C GLY A 82 2.05 10.78 2.91
N VAL A 83 1.87 11.49 4.01
CA VAL A 83 0.62 12.21 4.31
C VAL A 83 0.63 13.62 3.73
N TYR A 84 -0.43 13.96 3.02
CA TYR A 84 -0.76 15.32 2.59
C TYR A 84 -2.07 15.74 3.21
N GLN A 85 -2.22 17.02 3.49
CA GLN A 85 -3.50 17.61 3.87
C GLN A 85 -3.95 18.60 2.79
N ILE A 86 -5.06 18.28 2.12
CA ILE A 86 -5.61 19.06 1.02
C ILE A 86 -7.08 19.35 1.32
N TYR A 87 -7.45 20.63 1.41
CA TYR A 87 -8.81 21.08 1.75
C TYR A 87 -9.38 20.43 3.03
N GLY A 88 -8.53 20.21 4.03
CA GLY A 88 -8.91 19.59 5.30
C GLY A 88 -9.03 18.06 5.29
N GLN A 89 -8.87 17.43 4.11
CA GLN A 89 -8.84 15.97 3.95
C GLN A 89 -7.40 15.46 3.91
N PHE A 90 -7.18 14.23 4.38
CA PHE A 90 -5.90 13.56 4.24
C PHE A 90 -5.85 12.73 2.96
N THR A 91 -4.75 12.89 2.22
CA THR A 91 -4.41 12.05 1.06
C THR A 91 -3.01 11.49 1.23
N TYR A 92 -2.71 10.43 0.50
CA TYR A 92 -1.53 9.62 0.74
C TYR A 92 -0.77 9.37 -0.56
N GLU A 93 0.52 9.66 -0.54
CA GLU A 93 1.47 9.01 -1.43
C GLU A 93 1.82 7.66 -0.84
N ILE A 94 1.73 6.59 -1.62
CA ILE A 94 2.00 5.23 -1.13
C ILE A 94 3.21 4.68 -1.88
N ARG A 95 4.21 4.20 -1.15
CA ARG A 95 5.46 3.66 -1.70
C ARG A 95 5.85 2.37 -0.98
N PRO A 96 6.73 1.53 -1.55
CA PRO A 96 7.42 0.51 -0.77
C PRO A 96 8.23 1.17 0.38
N ALA A 97 8.16 0.63 1.59
CA ALA A 97 8.92 1.16 2.71
C ALA A 97 10.38 0.69 2.67
N TYR A 98 11.30 1.56 3.09
CA TYR A 98 12.64 1.18 3.51
C TYR A 98 12.58 0.74 4.98
N PHE A 99 12.20 -0.51 5.22
CA PHE A 99 11.92 -1.03 6.56
C PHE A 99 12.43 -2.47 6.71
N GLY A 100 13.00 -2.79 7.88
CA GLY A 100 13.50 -4.13 8.17
C GLY A 100 14.53 -4.59 7.14
N LYS A 101 14.18 -5.62 6.36
CA LYS A 101 15.07 -6.21 5.35
C LYS A 101 15.30 -5.33 4.12
N THR A 102 14.53 -4.26 3.92
CA THR A 102 14.69 -3.36 2.76
C THR A 102 15.40 -2.05 3.09
N VAL A 103 15.75 -1.80 4.35
CA VAL A 103 16.31 -0.51 4.80
C VAL A 103 17.58 -0.09 4.05
N TYR A 104 18.45 -1.06 3.71
CA TYR A 104 19.72 -0.81 3.03
C TYR A 104 19.61 -0.69 1.51
N LEU A 105 18.39 -0.82 0.96
CA LEU A 105 18.20 -0.84 -0.48
C LEU A 105 18.10 0.56 -1.11
N TRP A 106 18.21 1.65 -0.34
CA TRP A 106 18.15 3.00 -0.91
C TRP A 106 19.18 3.21 -2.04
N PRO A 107 18.83 3.83 -3.20
CA PRO A 107 17.52 4.34 -3.63
C PRO A 107 16.73 3.34 -4.52
N ARG A 108 16.98 2.04 -4.43
CA ARG A 108 16.40 1.03 -5.33
C ARG A 108 14.89 0.88 -5.21
N LEU A 109 14.25 1.41 -4.17
CA LEU A 109 12.80 1.36 -3.97
C LEU A 109 12.10 2.69 -4.22
N GLU A 110 12.68 3.56 -5.05
CA GLU A 110 12.04 4.79 -5.55
C GLU A 110 10.89 4.49 -6.55
N TYR A 111 9.87 3.80 -6.05
CA TYR A 111 8.61 3.53 -6.72
C TYR A 111 7.47 4.22 -5.98
N ALA A 112 6.42 4.58 -6.71
CA ALA A 112 5.17 5.06 -6.14
C ALA A 112 4.01 4.22 -6.64
N MET A 113 2.97 4.09 -5.82
CA MET A 113 1.76 3.39 -6.19
C MET A 113 1.04 4.16 -7.29
N THR A 114 0.88 3.51 -8.42
CA THR A 114 0.20 4.04 -9.61
C THR A 114 -0.96 3.14 -9.99
N LYS A 115 -1.79 3.67 -10.89
CA LYS A 115 -2.83 2.90 -11.57
C LYS A 115 -2.47 2.82 -13.05
N ASP A 116 -2.10 1.63 -13.50
CA ASP A 116 -1.72 1.35 -14.88
C ASP A 116 -2.72 0.38 -15.49
N PHE A 117 -3.34 0.78 -16.62
CA PHE A 117 -4.40 0.01 -17.29
C PHE A 117 -5.57 -0.42 -16.38
N GLY A 118 -5.83 0.34 -15.31
CA GLY A 118 -6.90 0.07 -14.35
C GLY A 118 -6.52 -0.84 -13.18
N TYR A 119 -5.28 -1.33 -13.15
CA TYR A 119 -4.71 -2.15 -12.09
C TYR A 119 -3.72 -1.34 -11.24
N LEU A 120 -3.59 -1.71 -9.97
CA LEU A 120 -2.66 -1.08 -9.05
C LEU A 120 -1.29 -1.76 -9.11
N GLY A 121 -0.25 -0.95 -9.17
CA GLY A 121 1.13 -1.38 -9.15
C GLY A 121 2.04 -0.30 -8.59
N MET A 122 3.33 -0.55 -8.66
CA MET A 122 4.40 0.33 -8.22
C MET A 122 5.27 0.67 -9.43
N SER A 123 5.16 1.90 -9.90
CA SER A 123 5.91 2.40 -11.05
C SER A 123 7.02 3.34 -10.58
N GLY A 124 8.13 3.35 -11.33
CA GLY A 124 9.30 4.15 -10.97
C GLY A 124 8.92 5.62 -10.86
N SER A 125 9.26 6.25 -9.74
CA SER A 125 8.98 7.67 -9.53
C SER A 125 10.23 8.47 -9.82
N PRO A 126 10.23 9.36 -10.85
CA PRO A 126 11.36 10.26 -11.07
C PRO A 126 11.44 11.36 -10.00
N GLN A 127 10.46 11.43 -9.09
CA GLN A 127 10.37 12.49 -8.09
C GLN A 127 10.62 11.96 -6.68
N PRO A 128 11.33 12.74 -5.83
CA PRO A 128 11.45 12.43 -4.41
C PRO A 128 10.08 12.25 -3.74
N ALA A 129 10.03 11.46 -2.67
CA ALA A 129 8.85 11.36 -1.82
C ALA A 129 8.52 12.72 -1.17
N GLY A 130 7.23 13.01 -0.96
CA GLY A 130 6.78 14.26 -0.34
C GLY A 130 6.65 15.46 -1.29
N THR A 131 6.67 15.25 -2.62
CA THR A 131 6.51 16.32 -3.61
C THR A 131 5.07 16.46 -4.12
N HIS A 132 4.75 17.64 -4.67
CA HIS A 132 3.39 17.99 -5.10
C HIS A 132 2.83 17.17 -6.28
N ASN A 133 3.66 16.42 -7.02
CA ASN A 133 3.17 15.60 -8.15
C ASN A 133 3.02 14.12 -7.81
N ALA A 134 3.23 13.72 -6.55
CA ALA A 134 3.01 12.35 -6.13
C ALA A 134 1.53 11.94 -6.37
N PRO A 135 1.25 10.71 -6.83
CA PRO A 135 -0.10 10.19 -6.90
C PRO A 135 -0.78 10.25 -5.52
N GLN A 136 -1.91 10.94 -5.43
CA GLN A 136 -2.64 11.18 -4.18
C GLN A 136 -3.78 10.17 -4.03
N TRP A 137 -3.60 9.20 -3.15
CA TRP A 137 -4.61 8.18 -2.82
C TRP A 137 -5.44 8.62 -1.62
N GLY A 138 -6.72 8.29 -1.62
CA GLY A 138 -7.58 8.45 -0.45
C GLY A 138 -7.63 7.17 0.38
N VAL A 139 -7.68 7.30 1.71
CA VAL A 139 -7.98 6.18 2.63
C VAL A 139 -9.08 6.64 3.57
N GLU A 140 -10.34 6.42 3.18
CA GLU A 140 -11.48 6.82 4.02
C GLU A 140 -11.55 5.96 5.29
N GLY A 141 -11.81 6.64 6.42
CA GLY A 141 -11.84 6.03 7.75
C GLY A 141 -10.51 6.07 8.49
N LEU A 142 -9.45 6.61 7.88
CA LEU A 142 -8.13 6.74 8.50
C LEU A 142 -7.87 8.19 8.95
N ASP A 143 -7.50 8.38 10.22
CA ASP A 143 -6.98 9.66 10.73
C ASP A 143 -5.50 9.50 11.14
N PRO A 144 -4.55 10.03 10.35
CA PRO A 144 -3.12 9.84 10.61
C PRO A 144 -2.62 10.58 11.86
N ARG A 145 -3.44 11.45 12.48
CA ARG A 145 -3.04 12.21 13.68
C ARG A 145 -3.07 11.40 14.98
N GLN A 146 -3.73 10.25 14.97
CA GLN A 146 -3.99 9.43 16.15
C GLN A 146 -3.34 8.04 16.07
N LEU A 147 -2.48 7.82 15.06
CA LEU A 147 -1.91 6.50 14.82
C LEU A 147 -0.87 6.13 15.88
N GLU A 148 -0.98 4.91 16.38
CA GLU A 148 -0.03 4.32 17.32
C GLU A 148 0.65 3.08 16.72
N VAL A 149 1.90 2.81 17.12
CA VAL A 149 2.61 1.60 16.67
C VAL A 149 1.88 0.35 17.17
N GLY A 150 1.64 -0.60 16.28
CA GLY A 150 0.89 -1.83 16.54
C GLY A 150 -0.63 -1.66 16.40
N GLU A 151 -1.12 -0.44 16.17
CA GLU A 151 -2.55 -0.21 15.94
C GLU A 151 -3.01 -0.91 14.66
N ARG A 152 -4.14 -1.62 14.77
CA ARG A 152 -4.77 -2.32 13.66
C ARG A 152 -6.08 -1.64 13.30
N LEU A 153 -6.12 -1.07 12.10
CA LEU A 153 -7.30 -0.43 11.54
C LEU A 153 -7.90 -1.30 10.44
N SER A 154 -9.22 -1.27 10.32
CA SER A 154 -9.97 -2.15 9.41
C SER A 154 -11.18 -1.42 8.85
N ASN A 155 -11.71 -1.96 7.75
CA ASN A 155 -12.86 -1.42 7.03
C ASN A 155 -12.58 -0.06 6.39
N LEU A 156 -11.30 0.21 6.08
CA LEU A 156 -10.86 1.43 5.41
C LEU A 156 -11.16 1.33 3.92
N GLN A 157 -11.56 2.43 3.28
CA GLN A 157 -11.75 2.42 1.82
C GLN A 157 -10.55 3.05 1.12
N LEU A 158 -9.87 2.27 0.29
CA LEU A 158 -8.82 2.78 -0.59
C LEU A 158 -9.46 3.39 -1.85
N ILE A 159 -9.11 4.64 -2.13
CA ILE A 159 -9.68 5.46 -3.21
C ILE A 159 -8.56 5.94 -4.11
N ASP A 160 -8.75 5.76 -5.41
CA ASP A 160 -7.78 6.21 -6.41
C ASP A 160 -7.77 7.74 -6.57
N PRO A 161 -6.74 8.31 -7.21
CA PRO A 161 -6.65 9.77 -7.41
C PRO A 161 -7.82 10.37 -8.24
N SER A 162 -8.63 9.54 -8.90
CA SER A 162 -9.84 9.95 -9.63
C SER A 162 -11.14 9.80 -8.82
N GLY A 163 -11.05 9.46 -7.54
CA GLY A 163 -12.19 9.30 -6.63
C GLY A 163 -12.89 7.94 -6.72
N ARG A 164 -12.28 6.91 -7.33
CA ARG A 164 -12.88 5.58 -7.46
C ARG A 164 -12.41 4.65 -6.36
N THR A 165 -13.34 3.95 -5.73
CA THR A 165 -13.02 2.90 -4.75
C THR A 165 -12.30 1.73 -5.43
N VAL A 166 -11.18 1.33 -4.85
CA VAL A 166 -10.42 0.15 -5.25
C VAL A 166 -11.22 -1.12 -4.93
N ARG A 167 -11.08 -2.11 -5.80
CA ARG A 167 -11.72 -3.42 -5.74
C ARG A 167 -10.68 -4.48 -6.02
N ARG A 168 -11.00 -5.74 -5.72
CA ARG A 168 -10.13 -6.87 -6.07
C ARG A 168 -10.68 -7.61 -7.28
N TYR A 169 -9.86 -7.78 -8.30
CA TYR A 169 -10.20 -8.44 -9.54
C TYR A 169 -9.27 -9.64 -9.78
N ARG A 170 -9.86 -10.79 -10.10
CA ARG A 170 -9.11 -11.97 -10.50
C ARG A 170 -9.07 -12.06 -12.02
N GLN A 171 -7.90 -11.83 -12.61
CA GLN A 171 -7.68 -12.02 -14.05
C GLN A 171 -6.83 -13.26 -14.28
N PHE A 172 -7.34 -14.27 -15.00
CA PHE A 172 -6.63 -15.54 -15.24
C PHE A 172 -6.07 -16.19 -13.96
N GLY A 173 -6.81 -16.08 -12.85
CA GLY A 173 -6.42 -16.59 -11.53
C GLY A 173 -5.53 -15.64 -10.71
N ARG A 174 -4.99 -14.56 -11.31
CA ARG A 174 -4.11 -13.59 -10.64
C ARG A 174 -4.92 -12.53 -9.89
N PRO A 175 -4.67 -12.31 -8.58
CA PRO A 175 -5.46 -11.40 -7.75
C PRO A 175 -4.89 -9.98 -7.76
N TYR A 176 -5.38 -9.16 -8.68
CA TYR A 176 -5.04 -7.75 -8.78
C TYR A 176 -5.98 -6.87 -7.94
N LEU A 177 -5.47 -5.73 -7.48
CA LEU A 177 -6.32 -4.61 -7.12
C LEU A 177 -6.59 -3.74 -8.35
N ALA A 178 -7.84 -3.32 -8.53
CA ALA A 178 -8.32 -2.59 -9.70
C ALA A 178 -9.41 -1.58 -9.33
N THR A 179 -9.63 -0.57 -10.16
CA THR A 179 -10.62 0.49 -9.87
C THR A 179 -11.87 0.43 -10.77
N HIS A 180 -11.86 -0.41 -11.81
CA HIS A 180 -12.95 -0.48 -12.80
C HIS A 180 -13.75 -1.79 -12.73
N GLN A 181 -13.15 -2.86 -12.23
CA GLN A 181 -13.72 -4.21 -12.22
C GLN A 181 -13.37 -4.93 -10.92
N GLY A 182 -14.07 -6.02 -10.65
CA GLY A 182 -13.82 -6.85 -9.47
C GLY A 182 -14.82 -6.65 -8.34
N VAL A 183 -14.55 -7.39 -7.27
CA VAL A 183 -15.37 -7.52 -6.09
C VAL A 183 -14.97 -6.44 -5.08
N ARG A 184 -15.96 -5.86 -4.41
CA ARG A 184 -15.72 -4.90 -3.33
C ARG A 184 -14.96 -5.58 -2.19
N GLY A 185 -14.16 -4.76 -1.51
CA GLY A 185 -13.44 -5.12 -0.31
C GLY A 185 -13.05 -3.85 0.41
N ALA A 186 -12.20 -3.98 1.41
CA ALA A 186 -11.68 -2.87 2.18
C ALA A 186 -10.20 -3.11 2.50
N LEU A 187 -9.52 -2.05 2.88
CA LEU A 187 -8.16 -2.08 3.39
C LEU A 187 -8.20 -2.32 4.91
N SER A 188 -7.36 -3.25 5.35
CA SER A 188 -6.89 -3.37 6.73
C SER A 188 -5.43 -2.98 6.77
N LEU A 189 -4.98 -2.33 7.84
CA LEU A 189 -3.57 -2.03 8.05
C LEU A 189 -3.16 -2.19 9.52
N GLU A 190 -1.89 -2.52 9.72
CA GLU A 190 -1.21 -2.52 11.01
C GLU A 190 -0.08 -1.49 10.93
N VAL A 191 -0.09 -0.52 11.83
CA VAL A 191 0.91 0.54 11.88
C VAL A 191 2.21 -0.02 12.43
N MET A 192 3.27 0.01 11.62
CA MET A 192 4.58 -0.54 11.98
C MET A 192 5.49 0.50 12.63
N THR A 193 5.39 1.77 12.21
CA THR A 193 6.23 2.86 12.71
C THR A 193 5.58 4.21 12.44
N VAL A 194 5.66 5.10 13.43
CA VAL A 194 5.27 6.52 13.39
C VAL A 194 6.24 7.36 14.23
N PRO A 195 6.54 8.62 13.85
CA PRO A 195 6.45 9.16 12.49
C PRO A 195 7.59 8.62 11.61
N VAL A 196 7.36 8.57 10.30
CA VAL A 196 8.37 8.16 9.31
C VAL A 196 8.42 9.20 8.19
N PRO A 197 9.25 10.25 8.30
CA PRO A 197 9.42 11.19 7.20
C PRO A 197 9.99 10.47 5.95
N PRO A 198 9.91 11.09 4.76
CA PRO A 198 10.59 10.58 3.57
C PRO A 198 12.03 10.21 3.88
N HIS A 199 12.47 9.03 3.43
CA HIS A 199 13.83 8.59 3.70
C HIS A 199 14.81 9.68 3.21
N PRO A 200 15.72 10.16 4.09
CA PRO A 200 16.63 11.22 3.72
C PRO A 200 17.47 10.72 2.54
N ARG A 201 17.52 11.50 1.46
CA ARG A 201 18.49 11.27 0.40
C ARG A 201 19.86 11.42 1.04
N PRO A 202 20.75 10.41 1.02
CA PRO A 202 22.14 10.60 1.40
C PRO A 202 22.63 11.80 0.58
N LEU A 203 23.20 12.80 1.27
CA LEU A 203 23.85 13.92 0.61
C LEU A 203 24.92 13.30 -0.31
N GLY A 204 24.70 13.43 -1.61
CA GLY A 204 25.66 12.99 -2.64
C GLY A 204 26.89 13.88 -2.65
#